data_AF-A0A7X8RWZ7-F1
#
_entry.id   AF-A0A7X8RWZ7-F1
#
_cell.length_a   1.000
_cell.length_b   1.000
_cell.length_c   1.000
_cell.angle_alpha   90.00
_cell.angle_beta   90.00
_cell.angle_gamma   90.00
#
_symmetry.space_group_name_H-M   'P 1'
#
loop_
_entity.id
_entity.type
_entity.pdbx_description
1 polymer ?
#
loop_
_entity_poly.entity_id
_entity_poly.type
_entity_poly.pdbx_seq_one_letter_code
_entity_poly.pdbx_strand_id
1 'polypeptide(L)'
;MDSVDYGIGAYTALEAARMVGMSQSTLRRWLLGYEHDSKPEPALWHPQYEPDEDGVLLGFRDLVEARIVYALRKQRIGLPTIRKCIERAREIVGDERPFSTKAFRTDGKTIFLEITRDLDEPEFIDLRKSQGVFKRVVEPSLQDLDFGPGGAERWWLLHGKKTVVADPTRSFGQPILAECGISTARMVEAVAAEGSVEQAARVYEIKPRLIRDALAYEASIGNRKAA
;
A
#
# COMPACT_ATOMS: atom_id res chain seq x y z
N MET A 1 -1.00 19.22 -20.62
CA MET A 1 -0.59 18.18 -21.58
C MET A 1 -0.37 16.98 -20.72
N ASP A 2 -1.44 16.20 -20.52
CA ASP A 2 -1.45 15.13 -19.53
C ASP A 2 -0.42 14.09 -19.96
N SER A 3 0.66 13.99 -19.19
CA SER A 3 1.62 12.90 -19.38
C SER A 3 0.86 11.61 -19.10
N VAL A 4 0.70 10.78 -20.12
CA VAL A 4 0.15 9.44 -19.91
C VAL A 4 1.18 8.68 -19.08
N ASP A 5 0.85 8.46 -17.82
CA ASP A 5 1.72 7.75 -16.88
C ASP A 5 1.61 6.24 -17.12
N TYR A 6 2.66 5.66 -17.69
CA TYR A 6 2.78 4.22 -17.89
C TYR A 6 3.50 3.54 -16.72
N GLY A 7 3.20 2.26 -16.50
CA GLY A 7 3.90 1.47 -15.48
C GLY A 7 3.60 1.92 -14.04
N ILE A 8 2.44 2.54 -13.82
CA ILE A 8 1.96 2.93 -12.48
C ILE A 8 1.14 1.83 -11.78
N GLY A 9 0.90 0.69 -12.46
CA GLY A 9 0.11 -0.43 -11.96
C GLY A 9 -1.38 -0.10 -11.92
N ALA A 10 -2.23 -1.12 -11.95
CA ALA A 10 -3.68 -0.95 -11.93
C ALA A 10 -4.29 -1.94 -10.93
N TYR A 11 -4.89 -1.40 -9.87
CA TYR A 11 -5.49 -2.19 -8.81
C TYR A 11 -6.94 -1.80 -8.63
N THR A 12 -7.83 -2.79 -8.60
CA THR A 12 -9.19 -2.54 -8.11
C THR A 12 -9.15 -2.19 -6.62
N ALA A 13 -10.14 -1.44 -6.14
CA ALA A 13 -10.27 -1.16 -4.71
C ALA A 13 -10.31 -2.44 -3.85
N LEU A 14 -10.82 -3.56 -4.39
CA LEU A 14 -10.85 -4.84 -3.69
C LEU A 14 -9.45 -5.45 -3.56
N GLU A 15 -8.68 -5.49 -4.63
CA GLU A 15 -7.31 -6.01 -4.62
C GLU A 15 -6.41 -5.17 -3.72
N ALA A 16 -6.45 -3.85 -3.88
CA ALA A 16 -5.68 -2.92 -3.06
C ALA A 16 -6.01 -3.07 -1.57
N ALA A 17 -7.30 -3.13 -1.22
CA ALA A 17 -7.73 -3.32 0.16
C ALA A 17 -7.23 -4.65 0.74
N ARG A 18 -7.25 -5.75 -0.03
CA ARG A 18 -6.68 -7.06 0.39
C ARG A 18 -5.18 -6.99 0.63
N MET A 19 -4.44 -6.37 -0.29
CA MET A 19 -2.99 -6.20 -0.19
C MET A 19 -2.61 -5.41 1.08
N VAL A 20 -3.29 -4.29 1.34
CA VAL A 20 -3.08 -3.48 2.54
C VAL A 20 -3.60 -4.15 3.82
N GLY A 21 -4.64 -4.98 3.69
CA GLY A 21 -5.30 -5.66 4.80
C GLY A 21 -6.37 -4.82 5.50
N MET A 22 -7.18 -4.11 4.71
CA MET A 22 -8.35 -3.35 5.17
C MET A 22 -9.61 -3.76 4.40
N SER A 23 -10.77 -3.21 4.76
CA SER A 23 -11.99 -3.40 3.98
C SER A 23 -12.02 -2.53 2.72
N GLN A 24 -12.59 -3.05 1.64
CA GLN A 24 -12.80 -2.30 0.39
C GLN A 24 -13.63 -1.04 0.62
N SER A 25 -14.64 -1.10 1.51
CA SER A 25 -15.48 0.05 1.85
C SER A 25 -14.69 1.18 2.49
N THR A 26 -13.74 0.86 3.38
CA THR A 26 -12.86 1.85 4.01
C THR A 26 -11.97 2.53 2.97
N LEU A 27 -11.33 1.74 2.09
CA LEU A 27 -10.47 2.28 1.05
C LEU A 27 -11.24 3.19 0.09
N ARG A 28 -12.44 2.79 -0.35
CA ARG A 28 -13.28 3.63 -1.22
C ARG A 28 -13.63 4.96 -0.58
N ARG A 29 -13.97 4.99 0.72
CA ARG A 29 -14.24 6.24 1.45
C ARG A 29 -13.03 7.17 1.47
N TRP A 30 -11.81 6.63 1.55
CA TRP A 30 -10.59 7.43 1.52
C TRP A 30 -10.30 8.01 0.14
N LEU A 31 -10.62 7.28 -0.93
CA LEU A 31 -10.35 7.71 -2.32
C LEU A 31 -11.43 8.63 -2.90
N LEU A 32 -12.69 8.42 -2.51
CA LEU A 32 -13.84 9.11 -3.12
C LEU A 32 -14.49 10.14 -2.19
N GLY A 33 -14.07 10.17 -0.92
CA GLY A 33 -14.82 10.86 0.12
C GLY A 33 -16.10 10.10 0.49
N TYR A 34 -16.87 10.68 1.42
CA TYR A 34 -18.13 10.12 1.91
C TYR A 34 -18.94 11.19 2.63
N GLU A 35 -20.21 10.91 2.94
CA GLU A 35 -21.00 11.75 3.84
C GLU A 35 -20.99 11.20 5.28
N HIS A 36 -20.82 12.09 6.25
CA HIS A 36 -20.91 11.80 7.67
C HIS A 36 -21.71 12.89 8.38
N ASP A 37 -22.80 12.51 9.07
CA ASP A 37 -23.70 13.43 9.75
C ASP A 37 -24.15 14.60 8.86
N SER A 38 -24.54 14.27 7.61
CA SER A 38 -24.95 15.23 6.56
C SER A 38 -23.89 16.25 6.18
N LYS A 39 -22.61 16.00 6.49
CA LYS A 39 -21.47 16.79 6.04
C LYS A 39 -20.62 15.97 5.06
N PRO A 40 -20.22 16.57 3.93
CA PRO A 40 -19.30 15.91 3.01
C PRO A 40 -17.90 15.86 3.63
N GLU A 41 -17.30 14.67 3.62
CA GLU A 41 -15.92 14.41 3.96
C GLU A 41 -15.15 14.15 2.65
N PRO A 42 -14.18 15.02 2.27
CA PRO A 42 -13.48 14.88 1.01
C PRO A 42 -12.59 13.63 0.96
N ALA A 43 -12.13 13.24 -0.22
CA ALA A 43 -11.10 12.22 -0.36
C ALA A 43 -9.81 12.63 0.39
N LEU A 44 -9.07 11.66 0.91
CA LEU A 44 -7.76 11.90 1.55
C LEU A 44 -6.70 12.29 0.51
N TRP A 45 -6.79 11.76 -0.70
CA TRP A 45 -5.96 12.13 -1.85
C TRP A 45 -6.67 11.90 -3.17
N HIS A 46 -6.18 12.55 -4.21
CA HIS A 46 -6.62 12.33 -5.58
C HIS A 46 -6.02 11.02 -6.13
N PRO A 47 -6.82 10.03 -6.55
CA PRO A 47 -6.28 8.77 -7.09
C PRO A 47 -5.46 8.97 -8.38
N GLN A 48 -4.56 8.03 -8.72
CA GLN A 48 -3.77 8.11 -9.97
C GLN A 48 -4.63 7.88 -11.22
N TYR A 49 -5.76 7.21 -11.07
CA TYR A 49 -6.76 7.06 -12.11
C TYR A 49 -7.98 7.89 -11.76
N GLU A 50 -8.49 8.64 -12.73
CA GLU A 50 -9.77 9.33 -12.56
C GLU A 50 -10.87 8.29 -12.28
N PRO A 51 -11.67 8.45 -11.21
CA PRO A 51 -12.82 7.60 -10.97
C PRO A 51 -13.83 7.71 -12.12
N ASP A 52 -14.44 6.59 -12.49
CA ASP A 52 -15.45 6.51 -13.55
C ASP A 52 -16.71 5.74 -13.08
N GLU A 53 -17.62 5.46 -14.00
CA GLU A 53 -18.86 4.73 -13.72
C GLU A 53 -18.62 3.30 -13.22
N ASP A 54 -17.50 2.67 -13.63
CA ASP A 54 -17.12 1.30 -13.26
C ASP A 54 -16.41 1.25 -11.90
N GLY A 55 -15.91 2.39 -11.42
CA GLY A 55 -15.52 2.61 -10.03
C GLY A 55 -14.21 3.37 -9.89
N VAL A 56 -13.34 2.87 -9.00
CA VAL A 56 -12.04 3.50 -8.74
C VAL A 56 -10.94 2.48 -8.90
N LEU A 57 -10.00 2.80 -9.78
CA LEU A 57 -8.72 2.12 -9.89
C LEU A 57 -7.67 2.91 -9.09
N LEU A 58 -6.73 2.17 -8.52
CA LEU A 58 -5.59 2.73 -7.82
C LEU A 58 -4.34 2.48 -8.65
N GLY A 59 -3.46 3.47 -8.68
CA GLY A 59 -2.06 3.23 -9.02
C GLY A 59 -1.27 2.75 -7.80
N PHE A 60 -0.04 2.34 -8.02
CA PHE A 60 0.83 1.79 -6.99
C PHE A 60 1.18 2.80 -5.90
N ARG A 61 1.30 4.08 -6.25
CA ARG A 61 1.55 5.12 -5.24
C ARG A 61 0.33 5.29 -4.34
N ASP A 62 -0.89 5.21 -4.87
CA ASP A 62 -2.11 5.23 -4.04
C ASP A 62 -2.16 4.04 -3.07
N LEU A 63 -1.69 2.87 -3.50
CA LEU A 63 -1.59 1.68 -2.64
C LEU A 63 -0.63 1.92 -1.46
N VAL A 64 0.49 2.60 -1.70
CA VAL A 64 1.46 2.97 -0.67
C VAL A 64 0.89 4.03 0.29
N GLU A 65 0.21 5.06 -0.22
CA GLU A 65 -0.50 6.05 0.60
C GLU A 65 -1.52 5.35 1.52
N ALA A 66 -2.34 4.46 0.96
CA ALA A 66 -3.33 3.70 1.71
C ALA A 66 -2.69 2.82 2.80
N ARG A 67 -1.54 2.18 2.52
CA ARG A 67 -0.79 1.39 3.51
C ARG A 67 -0.37 2.23 4.71
N ILE A 68 0.15 3.43 4.47
CA ILE A 68 0.65 4.31 5.52
C ILE A 68 -0.51 4.91 6.33
N VAL A 69 -1.56 5.37 5.65
CA VAL A 69 -2.80 5.83 6.30
C VAL A 69 -3.39 4.74 7.19
N TYR A 70 -3.42 3.50 6.70
CA TYR A 70 -3.91 2.37 7.49
C TYR A 70 -3.06 2.08 8.73
N ALA A 71 -1.73 2.17 8.61
CA ALA A 71 -0.82 2.01 9.74
C ALA A 71 -1.08 3.08 10.81
N LEU A 72 -1.30 4.35 10.41
CA LEU A 72 -1.67 5.44 11.31
C LEU A 72 -3.04 5.20 11.97
N ARG A 73 -4.03 4.74 11.20
CA ARG A 73 -5.36 4.37 11.73
C ARG A 73 -5.30 3.25 12.78
N LYS A 74 -4.41 2.28 12.61
CA LYS A 74 -4.18 1.22 13.62
C LYS A 74 -3.66 1.77 14.95
N GLN A 75 -3.04 2.95 14.96
CA GLN A 75 -2.66 3.66 16.18
C GLN A 75 -3.76 4.59 16.71
N ARG A 76 -5.01 4.42 16.24
CA ARG A 76 -6.19 5.20 16.62
C ARG A 76 -6.13 6.69 16.26
N ILE A 77 -5.22 7.08 15.36
CA ILE A 77 -5.16 8.44 14.84
C ILE A 77 -6.42 8.73 14.02
N GLY A 78 -7.12 9.83 14.30
CA GLY A 78 -8.34 10.23 13.61
C GLY A 78 -8.14 10.56 12.13
N LEU A 79 -9.17 10.32 11.30
CA LEU A 79 -9.14 10.72 9.89
C LEU A 79 -9.01 12.25 9.68
N PRO A 80 -9.66 13.13 10.48
CA PRO A 80 -9.47 14.57 10.35
C PRO A 80 -8.00 14.97 10.50
N THR A 81 -7.29 14.32 11.41
CA THR A 81 -5.88 14.61 11.60
C THR A 81 -4.99 14.02 10.53
N ILE A 82 -5.28 12.81 10.09
CA ILE A 82 -4.56 12.21 8.95
C ILE A 82 -4.70 13.10 7.71
N ARG A 83 -5.88 13.70 7.49
CA ARG A 83 -6.11 14.64 6.39
C ARG A 83 -5.17 15.86 6.48
N LYS A 84 -5.13 16.52 7.64
CA LYS A 84 -4.19 17.63 7.90
C LYS A 84 -2.73 17.20 7.70
N CYS A 85 -2.39 15.98 8.11
CA CYS A 85 -1.04 15.44 7.93
C CYS A 85 -0.69 15.27 6.45
N ILE A 86 -1.62 14.75 5.65
CA ILE A 86 -1.42 14.59 4.20
C ILE A 86 -1.26 15.96 3.54
N GLU A 87 -2.12 16.93 3.87
CA GLU A 87 -2.05 18.30 3.32
C GLU A 87 -0.70 18.95 3.59
N ARG A 88 -0.24 18.94 4.86
CA ARG A 88 1.09 19.45 5.21
C ARG A 88 2.22 18.67 4.55
N ALA A 89 2.07 17.35 4.41
CA ALA A 89 3.07 16.53 3.74
C ALA A 89 3.18 16.91 2.25
N ARG A 90 2.06 17.21 1.58
CA ARG A 90 2.07 17.73 0.21
C ARG A 90 2.80 19.07 0.12
N GLU A 91 2.56 19.98 1.05
CA GLU A 91 3.22 21.28 1.09
C GLU A 91 4.74 21.16 1.28
N ILE A 92 5.19 20.28 2.17
CA ILE A 92 6.61 20.08 2.48
C ILE A 92 7.33 19.34 1.35
N VAL A 93 6.71 18.29 0.80
CA VAL A 93 7.34 17.39 -0.18
C VAL A 93 7.15 17.90 -1.61
N GLY A 94 6.09 18.67 -1.88
CA GLY A 94 5.75 19.17 -3.22
C GLY A 94 5.18 18.09 -4.14
N ASP A 95 4.50 17.08 -3.61
CA ASP A 95 3.92 15.97 -4.38
C ASP A 95 2.54 15.58 -3.84
N GLU A 96 1.58 15.34 -4.74
CA GLU A 96 0.20 14.93 -4.43
C GLU A 96 0.10 13.67 -3.55
N ARG A 97 1.09 12.78 -3.65
CA ARG A 97 1.20 11.51 -2.93
C ARG A 97 2.50 11.51 -2.12
N PRO A 98 2.54 12.29 -1.03
CA PRO A 98 3.79 12.62 -0.36
C PRO A 98 4.41 11.41 0.35
N PHE A 99 3.62 10.47 0.87
CA PHE A 99 4.15 9.35 1.64
C PHE A 99 4.83 8.28 0.79
N SER A 100 4.48 8.22 -0.50
CA SER A 100 5.09 7.34 -1.49
C SER A 100 6.34 7.94 -2.16
N THR A 101 6.81 9.11 -1.72
CA THR A 101 8.02 9.74 -2.28
C THR A 101 9.32 9.22 -1.67
N LYS A 102 10.41 9.36 -2.43
CA LYS A 102 11.76 9.09 -1.91
C LYS A 102 12.15 10.01 -0.76
N ALA A 103 11.74 11.29 -0.81
CA ALA A 103 11.97 12.25 0.27
C ALA A 103 11.35 11.78 1.59
N PHE A 104 10.11 11.27 1.54
CA PHE A 104 9.47 10.73 2.73
C PHE A 104 10.15 9.45 3.23
N ARG A 105 10.78 8.65 2.36
CA ARG A 105 11.58 7.50 2.78
C ARG A 105 12.89 7.87 3.46
N THR A 106 13.58 8.90 2.97
CA THR A 106 14.91 9.33 3.47
C THR A 106 14.80 10.19 4.71
N ASP A 107 13.95 11.20 4.65
CA ASP A 107 13.84 12.27 5.66
C ASP A 107 12.51 12.21 6.40
N GLY A 108 11.76 11.11 6.24
CA GLY A 108 10.42 10.94 6.78
C GLY A 108 10.30 11.21 8.28
N LYS A 109 11.34 10.94 9.07
CA LYS A 109 11.32 11.28 10.50
C LYS A 109 11.23 12.79 10.70
N THR A 110 12.05 13.56 10.00
CA THR A 110 12.07 15.02 10.07
C THR A 110 10.79 15.59 9.49
N ILE A 111 10.39 15.11 8.31
CA ILE A 111 9.13 15.52 7.64
C ILE A 111 7.94 15.23 8.55
N PHE A 112 7.89 14.06 9.20
CA PHE A 112 6.81 13.70 10.12
C PHE A 112 6.79 14.61 11.36
N LEU A 113 7.94 14.98 11.90
CA LEU A 113 8.01 15.94 13.02
C LEU A 113 7.54 17.34 12.60
N GLU A 114 7.83 17.76 11.37
CA GLU A 114 7.37 19.03 10.81
C GLU A 114 5.86 19.03 10.59
N ILE A 115 5.32 17.98 9.95
CA ILE A 115 3.88 17.78 9.75
C ILE A 115 3.12 17.89 11.08
N THR A 116 3.69 17.36 12.16
CA THR A 116 3.03 17.25 13.47
C THR A 116 3.32 18.37 14.47
N ARG A 117 4.18 19.34 14.12
CA ARG A 117 4.68 20.37 15.03
C ARG A 117 3.57 21.17 15.73
N ASP A 118 2.56 21.58 14.97
CA ASP A 118 1.47 22.46 15.42
C ASP A 118 0.08 21.78 15.44
N LEU A 119 0.04 20.44 15.55
CA LEU A 119 -1.21 19.70 15.72
C LEU A 119 -1.48 19.53 17.23
N ASP A 120 -2.24 20.45 17.82
CA ASP A 120 -2.67 20.43 19.22
C ASP A 120 -3.84 19.48 19.49
N GLU A 121 -3.77 18.29 18.89
CA GLU A 121 -4.70 17.20 19.16
C GLU A 121 -4.10 16.29 20.25
N PRO A 122 -4.87 15.85 21.26
CA PRO A 122 -4.39 15.01 22.36
C PRO A 122 -3.62 13.77 21.88
N GLU A 123 -4.07 13.18 20.78
CA GLU A 123 -3.41 12.08 20.09
C GLU A 123 -2.01 12.51 19.64
N PHE A 124 -1.85 13.67 18.99
CA PHE A 124 -0.55 14.19 18.55
C PHE A 124 0.34 14.69 19.68
N ILE A 125 -0.23 15.10 20.81
CA ILE A 125 0.53 15.41 22.01
C ILE A 125 1.16 14.14 22.58
N ASP A 126 0.42 13.02 22.61
CA ASP A 126 0.97 11.72 23.00
C ASP A 126 1.93 11.13 21.94
N LEU A 127 1.67 11.37 20.64
CA LEU A 127 2.57 11.00 19.53
C LEU A 127 3.88 11.81 19.56
N ARG A 128 3.84 13.10 19.94
CA ARG A 128 5.01 13.98 20.16
C ARG A 128 5.80 13.52 21.40
N LYS A 129 5.14 13.15 22.49
CA LYS A 129 5.76 12.61 23.71
C LYS A 129 6.34 11.21 23.51
N SER A 130 5.73 10.39 22.64
CA SER A 130 6.13 8.99 22.43
C SER A 130 7.30 8.81 21.44
N GLN A 131 7.87 9.87 20.86
CA GLN A 131 9.14 9.90 20.08
C GLN A 131 9.30 8.83 18.98
N GLY A 132 8.26 8.04 18.68
CA GLY A 132 8.45 6.71 18.13
C GLY A 132 7.37 6.27 17.16
N VAL A 133 6.41 7.11 16.82
CA VAL A 133 5.32 6.75 15.89
C VAL A 133 5.87 6.54 14.50
N PHE A 134 6.68 7.49 14.04
CA PHE A 134 7.38 7.31 12.77
C PHE A 134 8.16 5.99 12.79
N LYS A 135 9.00 5.76 13.81
CA LYS A 135 9.85 4.57 13.93
C LYS A 135 9.09 3.24 14.10
N ARG A 136 7.93 3.24 14.78
CA ARG A 136 7.18 2.02 15.12
C ARG A 136 6.06 1.71 14.14
N VAL A 137 5.64 2.68 13.33
CA VAL A 137 4.39 2.60 12.56
C VAL A 137 4.64 2.92 11.09
N VAL A 138 5.24 4.07 10.81
CA VAL A 138 5.46 4.56 9.45
C VAL A 138 6.67 3.87 8.82
N GLU A 139 7.82 3.87 9.50
CA GLU A 139 9.07 3.27 9.03
C GLU A 139 8.93 1.77 8.70
N PRO A 140 8.26 0.93 9.52
CA PRO A 140 8.00 -0.47 9.14
C PRO A 140 7.10 -0.60 7.90
N SER A 141 6.20 0.36 7.67
CA SER A 141 5.37 0.39 6.45
C SER A 141 6.16 0.77 5.21
N LEU A 142 7.34 1.36 5.37
CA LEU A 142 8.25 1.76 4.30
C LEU A 142 9.38 0.74 4.05
N GLN A 143 9.64 -0.15 5.00
CA GLN A 143 10.84 -1.00 4.99
C GLN A 143 10.88 -1.99 3.83
N ASP A 144 9.72 -2.52 3.43
CA ASP A 144 9.59 -3.50 2.35
C ASP A 144 9.35 -2.85 0.97
N LEU A 145 9.49 -1.52 0.87
CA LEU A 145 9.32 -0.77 -0.37
C LEU A 145 10.69 -0.38 -0.95
N ASP A 146 10.88 -0.62 -2.24
CA ASP A 146 11.98 -0.04 -3.00
C ASP A 146 11.55 1.35 -3.52
N PHE A 147 12.49 2.30 -3.52
CA PHE A 147 12.26 3.68 -3.96
C PHE A 147 13.26 4.09 -5.03
N GLY A 148 12.76 4.75 -6.06
CA GLY A 148 13.56 5.38 -7.12
C GLY A 148 13.26 6.87 -7.27
N PRO A 149 13.65 7.48 -8.40
CA PRO A 149 13.47 8.92 -8.65
C PRO A 149 11.99 9.35 -8.60
N GLY A 150 11.08 8.51 -9.09
CA GLY A 150 9.63 8.79 -9.13
C GLY A 150 8.86 8.43 -7.86
N GLY A 151 9.55 8.03 -6.79
CA GLY A 151 8.93 7.54 -5.55
C GLY A 151 8.98 6.01 -5.41
N ALA A 152 7.98 5.43 -4.78
CA ALA A 152 7.90 3.99 -4.54
C ALA A 152 7.79 3.22 -5.86
N GLU A 153 8.68 2.25 -6.06
CA GLU A 153 8.76 1.46 -7.29
C GLU A 153 8.28 0.03 -7.12
N ARG A 154 8.52 -0.60 -5.96
CA ARG A 154 8.18 -2.02 -5.74
C ARG A 154 7.85 -2.26 -4.29
N TRP A 155 7.00 -3.24 -4.04
CA TRP A 155 6.69 -3.74 -2.70
C TRP A 155 7.03 -5.22 -2.59
N TRP A 156 7.98 -5.56 -1.73
CA TRP A 156 8.26 -6.93 -1.29
C TRP A 156 7.18 -7.39 -0.32
N LEU A 157 6.32 -8.29 -0.76
CA LEU A 157 5.08 -8.65 -0.06
C LEU A 157 5.30 -9.63 1.10
N LEU A 158 6.52 -10.16 1.23
CA LEU A 158 6.96 -10.98 2.35
C LEU A 158 8.12 -10.28 3.05
N HIS A 159 7.91 -9.90 4.30
CA HIS A 159 8.91 -9.19 5.09
C HIS A 159 10.25 -9.94 5.12
N GLY A 160 11.33 -9.22 4.80
CA GLY A 160 12.69 -9.78 4.77
C GLY A 160 12.97 -10.77 3.63
N LYS A 161 12.03 -11.00 2.70
CA LYS A 161 12.23 -11.89 1.54
C LYS A 161 11.99 -11.15 0.23
N LYS A 162 12.90 -11.34 -0.72
CA LYS A 162 12.78 -10.82 -2.10
C LYS A 162 12.21 -11.85 -3.08
N THR A 163 11.18 -12.58 -2.68
CA THR A 163 10.60 -13.69 -3.46
C THR A 163 9.24 -13.36 -4.07
N VAL A 164 8.40 -12.62 -3.35
CA VAL A 164 7.08 -12.16 -3.84
C VAL A 164 7.07 -10.65 -3.88
N VAL A 165 6.70 -10.08 -5.03
CA VAL A 165 6.75 -8.63 -5.28
C VAL A 165 5.47 -8.15 -5.95
N ALA A 166 5.03 -6.95 -5.60
CA ALA A 166 4.16 -6.12 -6.44
C ALA A 166 5.03 -5.05 -7.10
N ASP A 167 5.11 -5.09 -8.42
CA ASP A 167 5.90 -4.17 -9.24
C ASP A 167 4.98 -3.60 -10.33
N PRO A 168 4.62 -2.32 -10.29
CA PRO A 168 3.64 -1.72 -11.21
C PRO A 168 4.04 -1.77 -12.68
N THR A 169 5.32 -1.98 -12.97
CA THR A 169 5.85 -2.14 -14.33
C THR A 169 5.73 -3.58 -14.85
N ARG A 170 5.34 -4.53 -14.00
CA ARG A 170 5.23 -5.96 -14.32
C ARG A 170 3.84 -6.48 -13.95
N SER A 171 3.17 -7.15 -14.90
CA SER A 171 1.84 -7.73 -14.66
C SER A 171 0.86 -6.72 -14.02
N PHE A 172 0.96 -5.44 -14.43
CA PHE A 172 0.17 -4.32 -13.90
C PHE A 172 0.22 -4.17 -12.36
N GLY A 173 1.30 -4.62 -11.72
CA GLY A 173 1.45 -4.52 -10.27
C GLY A 173 0.88 -5.68 -9.48
N GLN A 174 0.31 -6.71 -10.13
CA GLN A 174 -0.16 -7.89 -9.44
C GLN A 174 0.96 -8.58 -8.65
N PRO A 175 0.66 -9.21 -7.50
CA PRO A 175 1.61 -10.04 -6.77
C PRO A 175 2.16 -11.18 -7.65
N ILE A 176 3.49 -11.17 -7.83
CA ILE A 176 4.21 -12.15 -8.65
C ILE A 176 5.41 -12.72 -7.90
N LEU A 177 5.83 -13.91 -8.31
CA LEU A 177 7.17 -14.41 -8.02
C LEU A 177 8.21 -13.55 -8.74
N ALA A 178 9.11 -12.93 -7.99
CA ALA A 178 10.04 -11.94 -8.53
C ALA A 178 10.94 -12.51 -9.64
N GLU A 179 11.42 -13.75 -9.47
CA GLU A 179 12.38 -14.42 -10.36
C GLU A 179 11.77 -14.79 -11.72
N CYS A 180 10.50 -15.26 -11.76
CA CYS A 180 9.89 -15.79 -12.99
C CYS A 180 8.66 -15.01 -13.48
N GLY A 181 8.13 -14.05 -12.71
CA GLY A 181 6.99 -13.21 -13.11
C GLY A 181 5.62 -13.89 -13.03
N ILE A 182 5.55 -15.13 -12.54
CA ILE A 182 4.28 -15.86 -12.40
C ILE A 182 3.50 -15.32 -11.20
N SER A 183 2.19 -15.08 -11.37
CA SER A 183 1.35 -14.56 -10.28
C SER A 183 1.19 -15.56 -9.14
N THR A 184 1.09 -15.04 -7.91
CA THR A 184 0.91 -15.89 -6.72
C THR A 184 -0.42 -16.63 -6.75
N ALA A 185 -1.48 -15.99 -7.27
CA ALA A 185 -2.77 -16.62 -7.49
C ALA A 185 -2.66 -17.84 -8.44
N ARG A 186 -1.88 -17.73 -9.52
CA ARG A 186 -1.64 -18.86 -10.43
C ARG A 186 -0.88 -20.00 -9.75
N MET A 187 -0.01 -19.71 -8.79
CA MET A 187 0.67 -20.75 -8.00
C MET A 187 -0.28 -21.50 -7.07
N VAL A 188 -1.29 -20.82 -6.51
CA VAL A 188 -2.37 -21.49 -5.75
C VAL A 188 -3.14 -22.44 -6.65
N GLU A 189 -3.57 -21.96 -7.82
CA GLU A 189 -4.30 -22.77 -8.81
C GLU A 189 -3.48 -23.98 -9.27
N ALA A 190 -2.19 -23.77 -9.58
CA ALA A 190 -1.28 -24.84 -10.00
C ALA A 190 -1.11 -25.91 -8.92
N VAL A 191 -0.89 -25.53 -7.67
CA VAL A 191 -0.75 -26.52 -6.58
C VAL A 191 -2.03 -27.30 -6.35
N ALA A 192 -3.20 -26.66 -6.48
CA ALA A 192 -4.48 -27.33 -6.38
C ALA A 192 -4.69 -28.34 -7.52
N ALA A 193 -4.30 -27.99 -8.75
CA ALA A 193 -4.44 -28.85 -9.92
C ALA A 193 -3.45 -30.04 -9.90
N GLU A 194 -2.19 -29.78 -9.55
CA GLU A 194 -1.11 -30.78 -9.54
C GLU A 194 -1.08 -31.63 -8.25
N GLY A 195 -1.85 -31.25 -7.24
CA GLY A 195 -2.01 -31.96 -5.97
C GLY A 195 -0.87 -31.80 -4.96
N SER A 196 0.25 -31.16 -5.32
CA SER A 196 1.33 -30.83 -4.39
C SER A 196 2.24 -29.72 -4.89
N VAL A 197 2.97 -29.08 -3.97
CA VAL A 197 4.00 -28.09 -4.28
C VAL A 197 5.10 -28.69 -5.15
N GLU A 198 5.49 -29.94 -4.87
CA GLU A 198 6.57 -30.63 -5.56
C GLU A 198 6.21 -30.98 -7.01
N GLN A 199 4.95 -31.36 -7.28
CA GLN A 199 4.48 -31.59 -8.64
C GLN A 199 4.38 -30.28 -9.43
N ALA A 200 3.75 -29.24 -8.85
CA ALA A 200 3.67 -27.93 -9.48
C ALA A 200 5.05 -27.34 -9.78
N ALA A 201 6.02 -27.52 -8.88
CA ALA A 201 7.40 -27.11 -9.07
C ALA A 201 8.07 -27.81 -10.27
N ARG A 202 7.78 -29.09 -10.49
CA ARG A 202 8.29 -29.84 -11.66
C ARG A 202 7.67 -29.32 -12.96
N VAL A 203 6.35 -29.12 -12.98
CA VAL A 203 5.62 -28.67 -14.19
C VAL A 203 6.04 -27.26 -14.60
N TYR A 204 6.20 -26.35 -13.65
CA TYR A 204 6.55 -24.95 -13.92
C TYR A 204 8.07 -24.70 -13.90
N GLU A 205 8.89 -25.72 -13.65
CA GLU A 205 10.35 -25.62 -13.53
C GLU A 205 10.83 -24.56 -12.53
N ILE A 206 10.11 -24.40 -11.41
CA ILE A 206 10.40 -23.41 -10.37
C ILE A 206 10.80 -24.09 -9.05
N LYS A 207 11.65 -23.40 -8.28
CA LYS A 207 12.09 -23.91 -6.97
C LYS A 207 10.87 -24.05 -6.04
N PRO A 208 10.65 -25.21 -5.39
CA PRO A 208 9.51 -25.43 -4.48
C PRO A 208 9.35 -24.36 -3.39
N ARG A 209 10.48 -23.80 -2.90
CA ARG A 209 10.47 -22.72 -1.92
C ARG A 209 9.73 -21.46 -2.39
N LEU A 210 9.80 -21.14 -3.69
CA LEU A 210 9.15 -19.96 -4.26
C LEU A 210 7.63 -20.15 -4.28
N ILE A 211 7.17 -21.34 -4.67
CA ILE A 211 5.75 -21.70 -4.58
C ILE A 211 5.26 -21.59 -3.14
N ARG A 212 6.01 -22.13 -2.16
CA ARG A 212 5.63 -22.00 -0.73
C ARG A 212 5.51 -20.55 -0.29
N ASP A 213 6.41 -19.69 -0.71
CA ASP A 213 6.34 -18.25 -0.43
C ASP A 213 5.10 -17.60 -1.07
N ALA A 214 4.77 -17.94 -2.33
CA ALA A 214 3.53 -17.49 -2.98
C ALA A 214 2.27 -17.93 -2.21
N LEU A 215 2.21 -19.21 -1.81
CA LEU A 215 1.10 -19.74 -1.02
C LEU A 215 0.99 -19.05 0.35
N ALA A 216 2.12 -18.79 1.02
CA ALA A 216 2.15 -18.09 2.30
C ALA A 216 1.61 -16.66 2.17
N TYR A 217 1.98 -15.95 1.09
CA TYR A 217 1.44 -14.63 0.80
C TYR A 217 -0.08 -14.68 0.56
N GLU A 218 -0.56 -15.59 -0.30
CA GLU A 218 -1.98 -15.75 -0.63
C GLU A 218 -2.83 -16.12 0.60
N ALA A 219 -2.34 -17.03 1.44
CA ALA A 219 -2.97 -17.35 2.72
C ALA A 219 -3.05 -16.11 3.64
N SER A 220 -2.00 -15.27 3.66
CA SER A 220 -1.99 -14.07 4.48
C SER A 220 -3.04 -13.04 4.07
N ILE A 221 -3.36 -12.91 2.77
CA ILE A 221 -4.40 -11.98 2.28
C ILE A 221 -5.79 -12.63 2.27
N GLY A 222 -5.86 -13.96 2.16
CA GLY A 222 -7.10 -14.74 2.27
C GLY A 222 -7.69 -14.69 3.68
N ASN A 223 -6.86 -14.86 4.71
CA ASN A 223 -7.28 -14.80 6.12
C ASN A 223 -7.74 -13.39 6.54
N ARG A 224 -7.32 -12.35 5.83
CA ARG A 224 -7.78 -10.96 6.03
C ARG A 224 -9.23 -10.73 5.55
N LYS A 225 -9.88 -11.71 4.91
CA LYS A 225 -11.34 -11.67 4.61
C LYS A 225 -12.23 -11.92 5.82
N ALA A 226 -11.71 -12.52 6.89
CA ALA A 226 -12.49 -13.05 8.01
C ALA A 226 -12.42 -12.22 9.30
N ALA A 227 -11.76 -11.06 9.28
CA ALA A 227 -11.54 -10.19 10.43
C ALA A 227 -12.12 -8.78 10.21
#